data_AF-A0A372J7M0-F1
#
_entry.id   AF-A0A372J7M0-F1
#
_cell.length_a   1.000
_cell.length_b   1.000
_cell.length_c   1.000
_cell.angle_alpha   90.00
_cell.angle_beta   90.00
_cell.angle_gamma   90.00
#
_symmetry.space_group_name_H-M   'P 1'
#
loop_
_entity.id
_entity.type
_entity.pdbx_description
1 polymer ?
#
loop_
_entity_poly.entity_id
_entity_poly.type
_entity_poly.pdbx_seq_one_letter_code
_entity_poly.pdbx_strand_id
1 'polypeptide(L)'
;MRWAALVLAAALCAACAPGAASSAPGASSAGTSSAAPSSAAPALPAVPGIAAEVVRLRTDEAVGGQVQVKVTDTGDAPFTVTAVAIDSPGFTPLPPREVTAAFDPGQRISLPTPYGAPVCAAAPQPLAARLTVVRPDGAVEEVRVPLAGDDLDEVHAEECAVAAVLAVAAVSLEDLRADGEAVTGRVVLTRAGDDDRAVTADRLTRSVLLDVAADGLPLQLAEGEERAVTGVSFTLATCEPHVLAETKQPFLFPLRVTVEGEDAVPVPLPVDRSQQDAFWALVQRVC
;
A
#
# COMPACT_ATOMS: atom_id res chain seq x y z
N MET A 1 2.84 -30.97 -35.34
CA MET A 1 3.13 -31.60 -36.65
C MET A 1 1.87 -31.42 -37.51
N ARG A 2 1.88 -30.45 -38.44
CA ARG A 2 1.89 -30.61 -39.92
C ARG A 2 0.50 -30.96 -40.50
N TRP A 3 -0.15 -30.31 -41.47
CA TRP A 3 0.06 -29.24 -42.48
C TRP A 3 -1.33 -28.63 -42.80
N ALA A 4 -1.55 -27.32 -42.91
CA ALA A 4 -1.43 -26.43 -44.09
C ALA A 4 -2.16 -26.87 -45.37
N ALA A 5 -3.19 -26.11 -45.77
CA ALA A 5 -3.65 -26.00 -47.17
C ALA A 5 -4.10 -24.55 -47.45
N LEU A 6 -3.40 -23.91 -48.38
CA LEU A 6 -3.69 -22.60 -48.96
C LEU A 6 -4.82 -22.69 -49.99
N VAL A 7 -5.64 -21.64 -50.08
CA VAL A 7 -6.28 -21.23 -51.35
C VAL A 7 -6.09 -19.73 -51.55
N LEU A 8 -5.48 -19.40 -52.68
CA LEU A 8 -5.20 -18.08 -53.22
C LEU A 8 -6.41 -17.60 -54.04
N ALA A 9 -6.82 -16.35 -53.91
CA ALA A 9 -7.56 -15.64 -54.95
C ALA A 9 -7.17 -14.17 -54.95
N ALA A 10 -6.50 -13.75 -56.03
CA ALA A 10 -6.15 -12.38 -56.34
C ALA A 10 -7.01 -11.91 -57.53
N ALA A 11 -7.52 -10.68 -57.49
CA ALA A 11 -7.82 -9.88 -58.68
C ALA A 11 -7.91 -8.39 -58.32
N LEU A 12 -7.25 -7.58 -59.14
CA LEU A 12 -6.99 -6.14 -59.02
C LEU A 12 -8.13 -5.27 -59.57
N CYS A 13 -8.11 -3.97 -59.21
CA CYS A 13 -8.21 -2.76 -60.07
C CYS A 13 -8.47 -1.53 -59.14
N ALA A 14 -7.58 -0.56 -58.90
CA ALA A 14 -6.97 0.48 -59.76
C ALA A 14 -7.88 1.69 -60.06
N ALA A 15 -7.58 2.86 -59.45
CA ALA A 15 -7.66 4.26 -59.97
C ALA A 15 -7.53 5.26 -58.77
N CYS A 16 -6.46 6.08 -58.62
CA CYS A 16 -6.18 7.41 -59.23
C CYS A 16 -7.31 8.46 -59.03
N ALA A 17 -7.14 9.71 -58.59
CA ALA A 17 -6.03 10.56 -58.11
C ALA A 17 -6.68 11.86 -57.52
N PRO A 18 -6.05 13.06 -57.54
CA PRO A 18 -5.51 13.80 -56.39
C PRO A 18 -6.32 15.06 -55.97
N GLY A 19 -6.03 15.60 -54.79
CA GLY A 19 -6.55 16.90 -54.35
C GLY A 19 -5.62 17.56 -53.34
N ALA A 20 -4.70 18.39 -53.84
CA ALA A 20 -3.81 19.22 -53.04
C ALA A 20 -4.56 20.44 -52.48
N ALA A 21 -4.36 20.75 -51.20
CA ALA A 21 -4.57 22.08 -50.66
C ALA A 21 -3.54 22.36 -49.56
N SER A 22 -2.54 23.17 -49.94
CA SER A 22 -1.59 23.84 -49.04
C SER A 22 -2.33 24.75 -48.07
N SER A 23 -1.94 24.74 -46.79
CA SER A 23 -2.11 25.87 -45.88
C SER A 23 -1.01 25.83 -44.81
N ALA A 24 -0.51 27.03 -44.48
CA ALA A 24 0.77 27.35 -43.87
C ALA A 24 1.04 26.78 -42.46
N PRO A 25 2.32 26.67 -42.05
CA PRO A 25 2.69 26.40 -40.67
C PRO A 25 2.60 27.69 -39.83
N GLY A 26 1.70 27.70 -38.85
CA GLY A 26 1.72 28.66 -37.75
C GLY A 26 2.81 28.27 -36.76
N ALA A 27 3.78 29.15 -36.55
CA ALA A 27 4.84 28.99 -35.56
C ALA A 27 4.25 29.05 -34.15
N SER A 28 4.09 27.89 -33.51
CA SER A 28 3.83 27.80 -32.07
C SER A 28 5.15 27.93 -31.32
N SER A 29 5.32 29.06 -30.65
CA SER A 29 6.40 29.32 -29.70
C SER A 29 6.47 28.22 -28.65
N ALA A 30 7.54 27.45 -28.67
CA ALA A 30 7.88 26.50 -27.62
C ALA A 30 8.18 27.29 -26.34
N GLY A 31 7.20 27.35 -25.44
CA GLY A 31 7.40 27.79 -24.06
C GLY A 31 8.37 26.81 -23.40
N THR A 32 9.61 27.25 -23.21
CA THR A 32 10.60 26.52 -22.42
C THR A 32 10.15 26.61 -20.96
N SER A 33 9.36 25.64 -20.50
CA SER A 33 9.10 25.44 -19.07
C SER A 33 10.43 25.09 -18.42
N SER A 34 11.03 26.10 -17.80
CA SER A 34 12.20 25.97 -16.95
C SER A 34 11.75 25.21 -15.69
N ALA A 35 11.90 23.89 -15.70
CA ALA A 35 11.74 23.07 -14.52
C ALA A 35 12.81 23.50 -13.50
N ALA A 36 12.36 24.13 -12.40
CA ALA A 36 13.23 24.42 -11.29
C ALA A 36 13.87 23.11 -10.79
N PRO A 37 15.17 23.07 -10.48
CA PRO A 37 15.79 21.88 -9.92
C PRO A 37 15.13 21.57 -8.59
N SER A 38 14.43 20.43 -8.53
CA SER A 38 13.95 19.85 -7.29
C SER A 38 15.18 19.62 -6.41
N SER A 39 15.28 20.35 -5.31
CA SER A 39 16.39 20.23 -4.37
C SER A 39 16.36 18.83 -3.78
N ALA A 40 17.21 17.93 -4.27
CA ALA A 40 17.35 16.59 -3.74
C ALA A 40 17.64 16.67 -2.24
N ALA A 41 16.94 15.88 -1.44
CA ALA A 41 17.19 15.79 -0.01
C ALA A 41 18.66 15.40 0.24
N PRO A 42 19.30 15.93 1.30
CA PRO A 42 20.70 15.60 1.60
C PRO A 42 20.84 14.10 1.85
N ALA A 43 21.72 13.45 1.07
CA ALA A 43 22.00 12.03 1.21
C ALA A 43 22.78 11.75 2.51
N LEU A 44 22.41 10.67 3.20
CA LEU A 44 23.11 10.21 4.39
C LEU A 44 24.46 9.56 4.02
N PRO A 45 25.49 9.70 4.85
CA PRO A 45 26.78 9.07 4.60
C PRO A 45 26.67 7.54 4.68
N ALA A 46 27.39 6.84 3.80
CA ALA A 46 27.48 5.39 3.86
C ALA A 46 28.19 4.92 5.14
N VAL A 47 27.77 3.77 5.68
CA VAL A 47 28.41 3.11 6.81
C VAL A 47 29.36 2.03 6.28
N PRO A 48 30.67 2.09 6.57
CA PRO A 48 31.61 1.10 6.07
C PRO A 48 31.22 -0.34 6.45
N GLY A 49 31.21 -1.23 5.45
CA GLY A 49 30.94 -2.65 5.63
C GLY A 49 29.45 -3.01 5.84
N ILE A 50 28.52 -2.05 5.84
CA ILE A 50 27.10 -2.32 6.06
C ILE A 50 26.25 -1.61 5.01
N ALA A 51 25.45 -2.38 4.28
CA ALA A 51 24.40 -1.85 3.40
C ALA A 51 23.03 -2.27 3.92
N ALA A 52 22.02 -1.43 3.74
CA ALA A 52 20.64 -1.73 4.10
C ALA A 52 19.67 -1.28 3.00
N GLU A 53 18.63 -2.06 2.80
CA GLU A 53 17.49 -1.69 1.96
C GLU A 53 16.20 -2.05 2.68
N VAL A 54 15.14 -1.28 2.45
CA VAL A 54 13.80 -1.59 2.90
C VAL A 54 13.14 -2.55 1.92
N VAL A 55 12.41 -3.52 2.46
CA VAL A 55 11.59 -4.44 1.68
C VAL A 55 10.22 -4.59 2.36
N ARG A 56 9.15 -4.34 1.62
CA ARG A 56 7.78 -4.65 2.03
C ARG A 56 7.43 -6.09 1.61
N LEU A 57 7.25 -6.98 2.59
CA LEU A 57 6.75 -8.34 2.31
C LEU A 57 5.26 -8.43 2.59
N ARG A 58 4.55 -9.25 1.80
CA ARG A 58 3.11 -9.54 2.02
C ARG A 58 2.78 -10.06 3.41
N THR A 59 3.73 -10.75 4.06
CA THR A 59 3.57 -11.21 5.45
C THR A 59 3.61 -10.08 6.46
N ASP A 60 4.33 -8.99 6.17
CA ASP A 60 4.41 -7.81 7.04
C ASP A 60 3.23 -6.88 6.80
N GLU A 61 2.78 -6.73 5.54
CA GLU A 61 1.53 -6.02 5.21
C GLU A 61 0.35 -6.57 6.00
N ALA A 62 0.31 -7.89 6.21
CA ALA A 62 -0.73 -8.55 6.99
C ALA A 62 -0.71 -8.19 8.48
N VAL A 63 0.46 -7.89 9.03
CA VAL A 63 0.62 -7.43 10.41
C VAL A 63 0.30 -5.94 10.51
N GLY A 64 0.66 -5.15 9.48
CA GLY A 64 0.59 -3.70 9.48
C GLY A 64 1.70 -3.06 10.30
N GLY A 65 2.08 -1.81 10.00
CA GLY A 65 3.05 -1.05 10.78
C GLY A 65 4.47 -1.63 10.80
N GLN A 66 4.83 -2.50 9.83
CA GLN A 66 6.11 -3.19 9.78
C GLN A 66 6.63 -3.32 8.34
N VAL A 67 7.96 -3.24 8.18
CA VAL A 67 8.72 -3.59 6.97
C VAL A 67 9.87 -4.53 7.32
N GLN A 68 10.58 -5.07 6.33
CA GLN A 68 11.88 -5.69 6.54
C GLN A 68 12.99 -4.69 6.27
N VAL A 69 13.92 -4.54 7.22
CA VAL A 69 15.22 -3.92 6.96
C VAL A 69 16.18 -5.05 6.58
N LYS A 70 16.50 -5.14 5.29
CA LYS A 70 17.39 -6.16 4.75
C LYS A 70 18.82 -5.66 4.80
N VAL A 71 19.55 -6.14 5.80
CA VAL A 71 20.95 -5.77 6.05
C VAL A 71 21.86 -6.72 5.28
N THR A 72 22.92 -6.19 4.67
CA THR A 72 23.98 -6.96 4.02
C THR A 72 25.33 -6.57 4.63
N ASP A 73 26.11 -7.56 5.06
CA ASP A 73 27.53 -7.36 5.37
C ASP A 73 28.30 -7.23 4.05
N THR A 74 28.84 -6.05 3.81
CA THR A 74 29.64 -5.71 2.62
C THR A 74 31.13 -5.57 2.94
N GLY A 75 31.52 -5.80 4.19
CA GLY A 75 32.89 -5.78 4.65
C GLY A 75 33.54 -7.16 4.66
N ASP A 76 34.72 -7.23 5.28
CA ASP A 76 35.52 -8.45 5.40
C ASP A 76 35.53 -9.02 6.84
N ALA A 77 34.84 -8.36 7.78
CA ALA A 77 34.81 -8.74 9.19
C ALA A 77 33.37 -8.88 9.69
N PRO A 78 33.05 -9.95 10.43
CA PRO A 78 31.69 -10.22 10.87
C PRO A 78 31.20 -9.19 11.90
N PHE A 79 29.89 -9.08 12.05
CA PHE A 79 29.26 -8.30 13.11
C PHE A 79 27.92 -8.90 13.55
N THR A 80 27.40 -8.46 14.70
CA THR A 80 26.06 -8.86 15.15
C THR A 80 25.18 -7.63 15.30
N VAL A 81 23.98 -7.65 14.73
CA VAL A 81 22.95 -6.64 15.00
C VAL A 81 22.12 -7.08 16.20
N THR A 82 22.01 -6.22 17.21
CA THR A 82 21.25 -6.46 18.44
C THR A 82 19.99 -5.61 18.57
N ALA A 83 19.86 -4.55 17.77
CA ALA A 83 18.63 -3.77 17.67
C ALA A 83 18.50 -3.09 16.31
N VAL A 84 17.26 -2.85 15.88
CA VAL A 84 16.92 -2.17 14.63
C VAL A 84 15.75 -1.20 14.80
N ALA A 85 15.81 -0.04 14.16
CA ALA A 85 14.70 0.91 14.07
C ALA A 85 14.71 1.65 12.72
N ILE A 86 13.54 2.11 12.28
CA ILE A 86 13.43 3.11 11.22
C ILE A 86 13.77 4.50 11.78
N ASP A 87 14.57 5.25 11.06
CA ASP A 87 14.86 6.66 11.30
C ASP A 87 14.55 7.46 10.03
N SER A 88 13.42 8.15 10.08
CA SER A 88 12.85 8.94 8.99
C SER A 88 12.04 10.10 9.56
N PRO A 89 12.15 11.31 8.97
CA PRO A 89 11.33 12.46 9.38
C PRO A 89 9.83 12.30 9.05
N GLY A 90 9.48 11.42 8.09
CA GLY A 90 8.09 11.17 7.70
C GLY A 90 7.36 10.18 8.60
N PHE A 91 7.99 9.63 9.63
CA PHE A 91 7.36 8.69 10.55
C PHE A 91 7.63 9.08 12.00
N THR A 92 6.65 8.85 12.87
CA THR A 92 6.83 9.03 14.32
C THR A 92 7.90 8.05 14.82
N PRO A 93 8.92 8.50 15.57
CA PRO A 93 9.96 7.60 16.04
C PRO A 93 9.41 6.52 16.96
N LEU A 94 9.85 5.28 16.76
CA LEU A 94 9.61 4.16 17.67
C LEU A 94 10.90 3.74 18.40
N PRO A 95 10.78 3.13 19.60
CA PRO A 95 11.90 2.47 20.25
C PRO A 95 12.53 1.40 19.34
N PRO A 96 13.86 1.19 19.38
CA PRO A 96 14.48 0.09 18.67
C PRO A 96 13.91 -1.26 19.07
N ARG A 97 13.69 -2.13 18.08
CA ARG A 97 13.30 -3.52 18.31
C ARG A 97 14.55 -4.35 18.55
N GLU A 98 14.57 -5.06 19.67
CA GLU A 98 15.62 -6.05 19.95
C GLU A 98 15.58 -7.20 18.94
N VAL A 99 16.74 -7.54 18.42
CA VAL A 99 16.98 -8.66 17.52
C VAL A 99 18.32 -9.31 17.89
N THR A 100 18.61 -10.50 17.38
CA THR A 100 19.98 -11.05 17.44
C THR A 100 20.26 -11.71 16.11
N ALA A 101 21.04 -11.03 15.27
CA ALA A 101 21.41 -11.51 13.95
C ALA A 101 22.91 -11.36 13.76
N ALA A 102 23.62 -12.50 13.69
CA ALA A 102 25.02 -12.54 13.33
C ALA A 102 25.16 -12.51 11.79
N PHE A 103 26.08 -11.68 11.31
CA PHE A 103 26.41 -11.51 9.90
C PHE A 103 27.86 -11.92 9.68
N ASP A 104 28.05 -12.93 8.84
CA ASP A 104 29.34 -13.22 8.21
C ASP A 104 29.50 -12.36 6.94
N PRO A 105 30.75 -12.12 6.47
CA PRO A 105 31.01 -11.39 5.23
C PRO A 105 30.17 -11.88 4.04
N GLY A 106 29.46 -10.95 3.39
CA GLY A 106 28.56 -11.24 2.27
C GLY A 106 27.17 -11.76 2.67
N GLN A 107 26.91 -12.00 3.96
CA GLN A 107 25.60 -12.46 4.43
C GLN A 107 24.56 -11.35 4.34
N ARG A 108 23.32 -11.76 4.05
CA ARG A 108 22.15 -10.90 3.99
C ARG A 108 21.02 -11.46 4.83
N ILE A 109 20.47 -10.65 5.74
CA ILE A 109 19.39 -11.04 6.65
C ILE A 109 18.34 -9.92 6.68
N SER A 110 17.07 -10.31 6.61
CA SER A 110 15.93 -9.40 6.79
C SER A 110 15.56 -9.30 8.27
N LEU A 111 15.49 -8.07 8.78
CA LEU A 111 15.13 -7.77 10.15
C LEU A 111 13.73 -7.14 10.18
N PRO A 112 12.72 -7.80 10.77
CA PRO A 112 11.37 -7.26 10.86
C PRO A 112 11.37 -5.99 11.72
N THR A 113 11.09 -4.85 11.12
CA THR A 113 11.29 -3.52 11.74
C THR A 113 9.99 -2.74 11.72
N PRO A 114 9.42 -2.40 12.90
CA PRO A 114 8.22 -1.58 12.96
C PRO A 114 8.53 -0.13 12.56
N TYR A 115 7.55 0.54 11.95
CA TYR A 115 7.55 1.98 11.70
C TYR A 115 6.39 2.64 12.47
N GLY A 116 6.57 3.90 12.89
CA GLY A 116 5.52 4.63 13.60
C GLY A 116 4.50 5.24 12.64
N ALA A 117 3.47 5.91 13.18
CA ALA A 117 2.47 6.59 12.36
C ALA A 117 3.10 7.64 11.43
N PRO A 118 2.56 7.84 10.22
CA PRO A 118 3.12 8.76 9.25
C PRO A 118 2.92 10.21 9.70
N VAL A 119 3.93 11.03 9.46
CA VAL A 119 3.90 12.47 9.67
C VAL A 119 3.66 13.11 8.31
N CYS A 120 2.40 13.33 7.96
CA CYS A 120 2.01 13.74 6.61
C CYS A 120 2.44 15.16 6.19
N ALA A 121 2.87 15.97 7.16
CA ALA A 121 3.49 17.28 6.90
C ALA A 121 4.99 17.21 6.59
N ALA A 122 5.61 16.02 6.69
CA ALA A 122 7.03 15.81 6.46
C ALA A 122 7.25 14.77 5.36
N ALA A 123 8.25 15.00 4.52
CA ALA A 123 8.69 13.98 3.57
C ALA A 123 9.34 12.81 4.34
N PRO A 124 9.22 11.56 3.85
CA PRO A 124 9.86 10.39 4.45
C PRO A 124 11.39 10.40 4.34
N GLN A 125 11.97 11.16 3.42
CA GLN A 125 13.43 11.22 3.23
C GLN A 125 14.10 12.29 4.11
N PRO A 126 15.36 12.09 4.55
CA PRO A 126 16.20 10.91 4.30
C PRO A 126 15.86 9.72 5.19
N LEU A 127 15.85 8.53 4.59
CA LEU A 127 15.56 7.26 5.26
C LEU A 127 16.83 6.53 5.72
N ALA A 128 16.81 6.03 6.96
CA ALA A 128 17.88 5.22 7.51
C ALA A 128 17.37 4.08 8.39
N ALA A 129 18.17 3.03 8.49
CA ALA A 129 18.09 2.07 9.58
C ALA A 129 19.06 2.49 10.70
N ARG A 130 18.53 2.67 11.92
CA ARG A 130 19.34 2.80 13.12
C ARG A 130 19.60 1.40 13.67
N LEU A 131 20.86 0.96 13.63
CA LEU A 131 21.28 -0.37 14.04
C LEU A 131 22.18 -0.29 15.28
N THR A 132 21.95 -1.14 16.27
CA THR A 132 22.95 -1.43 17.31
C THR A 132 23.79 -2.63 16.87
N VAL A 133 25.10 -2.43 16.73
CA VAL A 133 26.03 -3.40 16.17
C VAL A 133 27.09 -3.77 17.22
N VAL A 134 27.37 -5.06 17.33
CA VAL A 134 28.48 -5.62 18.12
C VAL A 134 29.57 -6.10 17.15
N ARG A 135 30.78 -5.55 17.30
CA ARG A 135 31.97 -5.87 16.51
C ARG A 135 32.72 -7.08 17.09
N PRO A 136 33.67 -7.70 16.35
CA PRO A 136 34.40 -8.88 16.81
C PRO A 136 35.23 -8.68 18.07
N ASP A 137 35.66 -7.44 18.34
CA ASP A 137 36.38 -7.05 19.55
C ASP A 137 35.45 -6.81 20.76
N GLY A 138 34.14 -6.99 20.58
CA GLY A 138 33.10 -6.76 21.57
C GLY A 138 32.65 -5.30 21.69
N ALA A 139 33.17 -4.40 20.85
CA ALA A 139 32.71 -3.01 20.83
C ALA A 139 31.25 -2.94 20.37
N VAL A 140 30.45 -2.14 21.07
CA VAL A 140 29.05 -1.88 20.74
C VAL A 140 28.94 -0.46 20.20
N GLU A 141 28.34 -0.31 19.03
CA GLU A 141 28.10 0.99 18.41
C GLU A 141 26.69 1.09 17.85
N GLU A 142 26.16 2.32 17.83
CA GLU A 142 24.95 2.65 17.08
C GLU A 142 25.35 3.30 15.76
N VAL A 143 24.85 2.75 14.66
CA VAL A 143 25.10 3.27 13.32
C VAL A 143 23.80 3.62 12.63
N ARG A 144 23.82 4.70 11.85
CA ARG A 144 22.71 5.12 10.99
C ARG A 144 23.04 4.77 9.54
N VAL A 145 22.56 3.62 9.09
CA VAL A 145 22.81 3.10 7.74
C VAL A 145 21.77 3.69 6.78
N PRO A 146 22.16 4.36 5.68
CA PRO A 146 21.22 4.79 4.66
C PRO A 146 20.38 3.61 4.17
N LEU A 147 19.07 3.79 4.08
CA LEU A 147 18.15 2.73 3.69
C LEU A 147 17.73 2.94 2.23
N ALA A 148 18.14 2.03 1.35
CA ALA A 148 17.75 2.06 -0.05
C ALA A 148 16.34 1.49 -0.28
N GLY A 149 15.72 1.82 -1.41
CA GLY A 149 14.38 1.37 -1.81
C GLY A 149 13.28 2.38 -1.45
N ASP A 150 12.15 2.26 -2.14
CA ASP A 150 11.07 3.24 -2.12
C ASP A 150 9.84 2.76 -1.33
N ASP A 151 9.87 1.56 -0.74
CA ASP A 151 8.70 0.96 -0.08
C ASP A 151 8.15 1.84 1.05
N LEU A 152 9.01 2.56 1.79
CA LEU A 152 8.57 3.47 2.86
C LEU A 152 8.08 4.82 2.31
N ASP A 153 8.49 5.21 1.11
CA ASP A 153 7.90 6.36 0.41
C ASP A 153 6.48 6.01 -0.04
N GLU A 154 6.26 4.80 -0.56
CA GLU A 154 4.93 4.29 -0.94
C GLU A 154 4.02 4.15 0.29
N VAL A 155 4.49 3.52 1.37
CA VAL A 155 3.73 3.39 2.62
C VAL A 155 3.34 4.76 3.18
N HIS A 156 4.27 5.73 3.18
CA HIS A 156 3.98 7.09 3.64
C HIS A 156 2.87 7.74 2.81
N ALA A 157 2.97 7.66 1.48
CA ALA A 157 1.96 8.22 0.58
C ALA A 157 0.58 7.56 0.76
N GLU A 158 0.54 6.23 0.83
CA GLU A 158 -0.69 5.44 1.04
C GLU A 158 -1.37 5.79 2.37
N GLU A 159 -0.62 5.73 3.48
CA GLU A 159 -1.18 5.97 4.81
C GLU A 159 -1.57 7.43 5.02
N CYS A 160 -0.84 8.38 4.42
CA CYS A 160 -1.23 9.79 4.46
C CYS A 160 -2.46 10.10 3.62
N ALA A 161 -2.64 9.44 2.47
CA ALA A 161 -3.87 9.57 1.69
C ALA A 161 -5.07 9.04 2.49
N VAL A 162 -4.93 7.89 3.17
CA VAL A 162 -5.97 7.35 4.04
C VAL A 162 -6.25 8.29 5.22
N ALA A 163 -5.22 8.82 5.87
CA ALA A 163 -5.37 9.76 6.97
C ALA A 163 -6.10 11.05 6.54
N ALA A 164 -5.82 11.57 5.34
CA ALA A 164 -6.50 12.73 4.79
C ALA A 164 -8.01 12.48 4.59
N VAL A 165 -8.39 11.30 4.09
CA VAL A 165 -9.82 10.93 3.99
C VAL A 165 -10.45 10.79 5.37
N LEU A 166 -9.79 10.09 6.29
CA LEU A 166 -10.32 9.83 7.64
C LEU A 166 -10.40 11.10 8.50
N ALA A 167 -9.66 12.16 8.16
CA ALA A 167 -9.80 13.47 8.78
C ALA A 167 -11.12 14.17 8.42
N VAL A 168 -11.76 13.78 7.30
CA VAL A 168 -13.03 14.34 6.80
C VAL A 168 -14.21 13.41 7.10
N ALA A 169 -14.02 12.09 6.98
CA ALA A 169 -15.06 11.11 7.27
C ALA A 169 -14.48 9.82 7.85
N ALA A 170 -14.97 9.45 9.04
CA ALA A 170 -14.73 8.14 9.61
C ALA A 170 -15.52 7.07 8.86
N VAL A 171 -14.89 5.92 8.64
CA VAL A 171 -15.51 4.75 8.01
C VAL A 171 -15.64 3.65 9.07
N SER A 172 -16.83 3.07 9.24
CA SER A 172 -17.05 1.95 10.15
C SER A 172 -17.86 0.82 9.50
N LEU A 173 -17.66 -0.38 10.02
CA LEU A 173 -18.48 -1.55 9.77
C LEU A 173 -19.28 -1.84 11.03
N GLU A 174 -20.61 -1.89 10.93
CA GLU A 174 -21.52 -1.99 12.08
C GLU A 174 -22.51 -3.15 11.92
N ASP A 175 -22.99 -3.66 13.06
CA ASP A 175 -24.08 -4.64 13.18
C ASP A 175 -23.91 -5.90 12.34
N LEU A 176 -22.68 -6.42 12.25
CA LEU A 176 -22.44 -7.70 11.61
C LEU A 176 -23.22 -8.81 12.31
N ARG A 177 -24.01 -9.55 11.54
CA ARG A 177 -24.78 -10.71 12.00
C ARG A 177 -24.75 -11.82 10.97
N ALA A 178 -24.76 -13.06 11.44
CA ALA A 178 -24.94 -14.21 10.57
C ALA A 178 -26.35 -14.19 9.94
N ASP A 179 -26.42 -14.53 8.66
CA ASP A 179 -27.65 -14.61 7.88
C ASP A 179 -27.54 -15.77 6.88
N GLY A 180 -27.86 -16.98 7.35
CA GLY A 180 -27.64 -18.21 6.58
C GLY A 180 -26.17 -18.40 6.17
N GLU A 181 -25.94 -18.45 4.86
CA GLU A 181 -24.61 -18.57 4.23
C GLU A 181 -23.90 -17.22 4.02
N ALA A 182 -24.44 -16.14 4.61
CA ALA A 182 -23.85 -14.82 4.59
C ALA A 182 -23.58 -14.29 6.00
N VAL A 183 -22.78 -13.23 6.08
CA VAL A 183 -22.75 -12.27 7.18
C VAL A 183 -23.21 -10.93 6.62
N THR A 184 -24.20 -10.31 7.25
CA THR A 184 -24.75 -9.02 6.81
C THR A 184 -24.51 -7.95 7.86
N GLY A 185 -24.39 -6.69 7.45
CA GLY A 185 -24.23 -5.55 8.36
C GLY A 185 -24.36 -4.23 7.62
N ARG A 186 -23.66 -3.19 8.11
CA ARG A 186 -23.74 -1.83 7.58
C ARG A 186 -22.36 -1.21 7.40
N VAL A 187 -22.11 -0.60 6.25
CA VAL A 187 -21.00 0.35 6.09
C VAL A 187 -21.53 1.74 6.39
N VAL A 188 -20.81 2.47 7.23
CA VAL A 188 -21.21 3.78 7.71
C VAL A 188 -20.10 4.79 7.46
N LEU A 189 -20.46 5.91 6.84
CA LEU A 189 -19.63 7.11 6.80
C LEU A 189 -20.15 8.06 7.87
N THR A 190 -19.27 8.58 8.71
CA THR A 190 -19.60 9.59 9.72
C THR A 190 -18.69 10.79 9.53
N ARG A 191 -19.25 12.01 9.51
CA ARG A 191 -18.48 13.24 9.41
C ARG A 191 -17.41 13.30 10.50
N ALA A 192 -16.21 13.70 10.13
CA ALA A 192 -15.09 13.90 11.03
C ALA A 192 -14.46 15.27 10.80
N GLY A 193 -13.99 15.90 11.89
CA GLY A 193 -13.41 17.23 11.83
C GLY A 193 -14.39 18.33 11.41
N ASP A 194 -13.85 19.44 10.91
CA ASP A 194 -14.61 20.62 10.50
C ASP A 194 -14.69 20.78 8.96
N ASP A 195 -14.16 19.82 8.21
CA ASP A 195 -14.21 19.81 6.73
C ASP A 195 -15.55 19.22 6.25
N ASP A 196 -16.40 20.09 5.70
CA ASP A 196 -17.77 19.74 5.29
C ASP A 196 -17.87 19.28 3.83
N ARG A 197 -16.75 19.14 3.10
CA ARG A 197 -16.76 18.68 1.71
C ARG A 197 -17.49 17.34 1.57
N ALA A 198 -18.20 17.16 0.47
CA ALA A 198 -18.87 15.89 0.19
C ALA A 198 -17.86 14.73 0.12
N VAL A 199 -18.24 13.58 0.68
CA VAL A 199 -17.46 12.34 0.63
C VAL A 199 -18.28 11.25 -0.05
N THR A 200 -17.69 10.58 -1.03
CA THR A 200 -18.34 9.50 -1.77
C THR A 200 -17.54 8.22 -1.61
N ALA A 201 -18.20 7.16 -1.14
CA ALA A 201 -17.68 5.80 -1.20
C ALA A 201 -18.22 5.10 -2.45
N ASP A 202 -17.36 4.82 -3.43
CA ASP A 202 -17.77 4.38 -4.76
C ASP A 202 -17.88 2.86 -4.88
N ARG A 203 -16.92 2.15 -4.28
CA ARG A 203 -16.74 0.71 -4.50
C ARG A 203 -16.10 0.06 -3.30
N LEU A 204 -16.74 -1.00 -2.81
CA LEU A 204 -16.16 -1.92 -1.84
C LEU A 204 -15.53 -3.11 -2.56
N THR A 205 -14.27 -3.42 -2.25
CA THR A 205 -13.52 -4.51 -2.86
C THR A 205 -13.51 -5.74 -1.97
N ARG A 206 -13.73 -6.91 -2.58
CA ARG A 206 -13.68 -8.22 -1.92
C ARG A 206 -12.31 -8.54 -1.33
N SER A 207 -12.27 -9.49 -0.38
CA SER A 207 -11.02 -10.10 0.05
C SER A 207 -10.75 -11.38 -0.77
N VAL A 208 -9.65 -12.06 -0.46
CA VAL A 208 -9.33 -13.36 -1.07
C VAL A 208 -10.35 -14.44 -0.65
N LEU A 209 -10.81 -14.42 0.60
CA LEU A 209 -11.71 -15.44 1.15
C LEU A 209 -13.19 -15.10 0.98
N LEU A 210 -13.55 -13.82 1.05
CA LEU A 210 -14.94 -13.39 1.07
C LEU A 210 -15.25 -12.47 -0.09
N ASP A 211 -16.35 -12.77 -0.78
CA ASP A 211 -17.03 -11.82 -1.65
C ASP A 211 -17.80 -10.81 -0.79
N VAL A 212 -18.01 -9.62 -1.34
CA VAL A 212 -18.70 -8.53 -0.66
C VAL A 212 -19.63 -7.81 -1.64
N ALA A 213 -20.86 -7.55 -1.20
CA ALA A 213 -21.84 -6.78 -1.94
C ALA A 213 -22.40 -5.66 -1.06
N ALA A 214 -22.53 -4.45 -1.63
CA ALA A 214 -23.09 -3.28 -0.97
C ALA A 214 -23.95 -2.51 -1.98
N ASP A 215 -25.23 -2.86 -2.04
CA ASP A 215 -26.14 -2.39 -3.10
C ASP A 215 -26.44 -0.87 -3.05
N GLY A 216 -26.16 -0.23 -1.92
CA GLY A 216 -26.32 1.23 -1.76
C GLY A 216 -25.07 2.04 -2.12
N LEU A 217 -24.09 1.45 -2.83
CA LEU A 217 -22.98 2.21 -3.42
C LEU A 217 -23.36 2.77 -4.82
N PRO A 218 -22.92 3.99 -5.18
CA PRO A 218 -22.07 4.88 -4.39
C PRO A 218 -22.82 5.46 -3.18
N LEU A 219 -22.18 5.40 -2.01
CA LEU A 219 -22.70 5.97 -0.77
C LEU A 219 -22.14 7.38 -0.62
N GLN A 220 -23.01 8.38 -0.59
CA GLN A 220 -22.62 9.78 -0.45
C GLN A 220 -22.91 10.27 0.98
N LEU A 221 -21.92 10.93 1.58
CA LEU A 221 -22.07 11.80 2.73
C LEU A 221 -22.00 13.24 2.22
N ALA A 222 -23.16 13.88 2.04
CA ALA A 222 -23.25 15.21 1.46
C ALA A 222 -22.80 16.30 2.46
N GLU A 223 -22.61 17.53 1.95
CA GLU A 223 -22.35 18.70 2.80
C GLU A 223 -23.49 18.88 3.81
N GLY A 224 -23.14 19.16 5.07
CA GLY A 224 -24.08 19.29 6.18
C GLY A 224 -24.69 17.98 6.68
N GLU A 225 -24.36 16.84 6.07
CA GLU A 225 -24.73 15.52 6.59
C GLU A 225 -23.69 14.99 7.56
N GLU A 226 -24.16 14.53 8.71
CA GLU A 226 -23.32 13.93 9.75
C GLU A 226 -23.07 12.44 9.51
N ARG A 227 -23.96 11.76 8.77
CA ARG A 227 -23.94 10.30 8.64
C ARG A 227 -24.62 9.79 7.38
N ALA A 228 -23.97 8.85 6.71
CA ALA A 228 -24.51 8.09 5.58
C ALA A 228 -24.32 6.59 5.81
N VAL A 229 -25.28 5.77 5.36
CA VAL A 229 -25.29 4.33 5.65
C VAL A 229 -25.73 3.52 4.43
N THR A 230 -25.06 2.40 4.17
CA THR A 230 -25.56 1.35 3.27
C THR A 230 -25.48 -0.02 3.94
N GLY A 231 -26.38 -0.92 3.55
CA GLY A 231 -26.26 -2.34 3.88
C GLY A 231 -25.08 -2.98 3.14
N VAL A 232 -24.50 -4.01 3.75
CA VAL A 232 -23.43 -4.84 3.17
C VAL A 232 -23.68 -6.31 3.49
N SER A 233 -23.31 -7.20 2.56
CA SER A 233 -23.31 -8.64 2.75
C SER A 233 -21.96 -9.25 2.34
N PHE A 234 -21.54 -10.26 3.09
CA PHE A 234 -20.32 -11.01 2.88
C PHE A 234 -20.64 -12.49 2.72
N THR A 235 -20.07 -13.13 1.71
CA THR A 235 -20.24 -14.56 1.40
C THR A 235 -18.89 -15.20 1.10
N LEU A 236 -18.78 -16.53 1.16
CA LEU A 236 -17.56 -17.22 0.78
C LEU A 236 -17.30 -17.06 -0.72
N ALA A 237 -16.11 -16.59 -1.08
CA ALA A 237 -15.65 -16.58 -2.47
C ALA A 237 -15.05 -17.95 -2.87
N THR A 238 -14.52 -18.70 -1.90
CA THR A 238 -13.89 -20.01 -2.13
C THR A 238 -13.77 -20.83 -0.84
N CYS A 239 -13.88 -22.15 -0.96
CA CYS A 239 -13.57 -23.12 0.11
C CYS A 239 -12.31 -23.94 -0.19
N GLU A 240 -11.46 -23.48 -1.13
CA GLU A 240 -10.26 -24.22 -1.52
C GLU A 240 -9.24 -24.31 -0.37
N PRO A 241 -8.86 -25.53 0.09
CA PRO A 241 -7.98 -25.71 1.24
C PRO A 241 -6.64 -24.97 1.15
N HIS A 242 -6.03 -24.89 -0.05
CA HIS A 242 -4.77 -24.17 -0.23
C HIS A 242 -4.93 -22.66 0.04
N VAL A 243 -6.03 -22.06 -0.42
CA VAL A 243 -6.30 -20.63 -0.20
C VAL A 243 -6.55 -20.36 1.28
N LEU A 244 -7.31 -21.23 1.96
CA LEU A 244 -7.58 -21.13 3.39
C LEU A 244 -6.30 -21.21 4.23
N ALA A 245 -5.36 -22.08 3.84
CA ALA A 245 -4.11 -22.27 4.56
C ALA A 245 -3.09 -21.13 4.36
N GLU A 246 -3.11 -20.46 3.20
CA GLU A 246 -2.05 -19.51 2.82
C GLU A 246 -2.44 -18.02 2.89
N THR A 247 -3.73 -17.69 2.99
CA THR A 247 -4.19 -16.29 3.00
C THR A 247 -3.65 -15.53 4.22
N LYS A 248 -2.99 -14.39 3.96
CA LYS A 248 -2.39 -13.53 5.02
C LYS A 248 -3.33 -12.45 5.54
N GLN A 249 -4.16 -11.87 4.67
CA GLN A 249 -5.14 -10.83 5.01
C GLN A 249 -6.55 -11.27 4.61
N PRO A 250 -7.15 -12.25 5.31
CA PRO A 250 -8.43 -12.84 4.91
C PRO A 250 -9.60 -11.84 4.94
N PHE A 251 -9.48 -10.74 5.69
CA PHE A 251 -10.55 -9.79 5.95
C PHE A 251 -10.16 -8.33 5.65
N LEU A 252 -9.27 -8.11 4.69
CA LEU A 252 -9.00 -6.78 4.16
C LEU A 252 -10.01 -6.47 3.05
N PHE A 253 -10.82 -5.43 3.26
CA PHE A 253 -11.82 -4.95 2.30
C PHE A 253 -11.59 -3.46 1.99
N PRO A 254 -10.85 -3.12 0.92
CA PRO A 254 -10.65 -1.72 0.54
C PRO A 254 -11.94 -1.09 0.04
N LEU A 255 -12.37 0.00 0.68
CA LEU A 255 -13.42 0.91 0.22
C LEU A 255 -12.77 2.06 -0.53
N ARG A 256 -13.11 2.24 -1.81
CA ARG A 256 -12.66 3.39 -2.59
C ARG A 256 -13.47 4.61 -2.18
N VAL A 257 -12.81 5.59 -1.55
CA VAL A 257 -13.43 6.80 -1.01
C VAL A 257 -12.83 8.03 -1.69
N THR A 258 -13.68 8.97 -2.08
CA THR A 258 -13.31 10.23 -2.73
C THR A 258 -13.83 11.37 -1.86
N VAL A 259 -12.95 12.30 -1.48
CA VAL A 259 -13.34 13.61 -0.94
C VAL A 259 -13.45 14.58 -2.11
N GLU A 260 -14.44 15.47 -2.10
CA GLU A 260 -14.64 16.42 -3.19
C GLU A 260 -13.35 17.20 -3.53
N GLY A 261 -12.97 17.15 -4.81
CA GLY A 261 -11.78 17.81 -5.34
C GLY A 261 -10.48 17.02 -5.22
N GLU A 262 -10.51 15.83 -4.60
CA GLU A 262 -9.34 14.96 -4.41
C GLU A 262 -9.43 13.68 -5.25
N ASP A 263 -8.29 12.98 -5.37
CA ASP A 263 -8.25 11.65 -5.96
C ASP A 263 -8.87 10.60 -5.02
N ALA A 264 -9.41 9.53 -5.62
CA ALA A 264 -10.03 8.44 -4.89
C ALA A 264 -8.98 7.56 -4.18
N VAL A 265 -9.16 7.34 -2.87
CA VAL A 265 -8.23 6.60 -2.00
C VAL A 265 -8.82 5.25 -1.58
N PRO A 266 -8.06 4.15 -1.62
CA PRO A 266 -8.48 2.88 -1.06
C PRO A 266 -8.34 2.88 0.48
N VAL A 267 -9.44 3.10 1.19
CA VAL A 267 -9.51 3.06 2.66
C VAL A 267 -9.86 1.65 3.12
N PRO A 268 -9.00 0.95 3.89
CA PRO A 268 -9.36 -0.33 4.49
C PRO A 268 -10.59 -0.19 5.40
N LEU A 269 -11.62 -1.02 5.20
CA LEU A 269 -12.70 -1.11 6.18
C LEU A 269 -12.11 -1.62 7.52
N PRO A 270 -12.35 -0.93 8.65
CA PRO A 270 -11.92 -1.42 9.94
C PRO A 270 -12.72 -2.67 10.30
N VAL A 271 -12.01 -3.77 10.55
CA VAL A 271 -12.59 -5.04 10.99
C VAL A 271 -12.02 -5.40 12.36
N ASP A 272 -12.83 -5.24 13.41
CA ASP A 272 -12.42 -5.57 14.77
C ASP A 272 -12.39 -7.09 15.01
N ARG A 273 -11.89 -7.49 16.19
CA ARG A 273 -11.74 -8.92 16.51
C ARG A 273 -13.05 -9.70 16.48
N SER A 274 -14.13 -9.12 16.99
CA SER A 274 -15.44 -9.78 17.02
C SER A 274 -16.01 -9.97 15.61
N GLN A 275 -15.75 -9.01 14.73
CA GLN A 275 -16.12 -9.08 13.32
C GLN A 275 -15.29 -10.12 12.56
N GLN A 276 -13.98 -10.21 12.84
CA GLN A 276 -13.13 -11.29 12.32
C GLN A 276 -13.62 -12.66 12.78
N ASP A 277 -14.02 -12.80 14.05
CA ASP A 277 -14.56 -14.06 14.58
C ASP A 277 -15.89 -14.42 13.88
N ALA A 278 -16.75 -13.45 13.57
CA ALA A 278 -17.98 -13.68 12.78
C ALA A 278 -17.68 -14.16 11.36
N PHE A 279 -16.65 -13.61 10.71
CA PHE A 279 -16.20 -14.07 9.39
C PHE A 279 -15.58 -15.47 9.45
N TRP A 280 -14.78 -15.79 10.47
CA TRP A 280 -14.29 -17.15 10.67
C TRP A 280 -15.42 -18.15 10.94
N ALA A 281 -16.43 -17.76 11.72
CA ALA A 281 -17.61 -18.60 11.94
C ALA A 281 -18.40 -18.83 10.64
N LEU A 282 -18.40 -17.86 9.71
CA LEU A 282 -18.95 -18.04 8.36
C LEU A 282 -18.13 -19.07 7.58
N VAL A 283 -16.79 -18.97 7.55
CA VAL A 283 -15.91 -19.95 6.88
C VAL A 283 -16.15 -21.36 7.43
N GLN A 284 -16.17 -21.53 8.76
CA GLN A 284 -16.39 -22.84 9.40
C GLN A 284 -17.78 -23.42 9.13
N ARG A 285 -18.78 -22.57 8.90
CA ARG A 285 -20.16 -23.01 8.65
C ARG A 285 -20.36 -23.48 7.21
N VAL A 286 -19.61 -22.93 6.26
CA VAL A 286 -19.84 -23.15 4.82
C VAL A 286 -18.90 -24.19 4.19
N CYS A 287 -17.67 -24.37 4.68
CA CYS A 287 -16.62 -25.15 3.97
C CYS A 287 -16.36 -26.62 4.42
#